data_AF-A0AAD9F9C5-F1
#
_entry.id   AF-A0AAD9F9C5-F1
#
_cell.length_a   1.000
_cell.length_b   1.000
_cell.length_c   1.000
_cell.angle_alpha   90.00
_cell.angle_beta   90.00
_cell.angle_gamma   90.00
#
_symmetry.space_group_name_H-M   'P 1'
#
loop_
_entity.id
_entity.type
_entity.pdbx_description
1 polymer ?
#
loop_
_entity_poly.entity_id
_entity_poly.type
_entity_poly.pdbx_seq_one_letter_code
_entity_poly.pdbx_strand_id
1 'polypeptide(L)'
;MSSDTPPRPQKRKHRQQKYRREWEEANQWLDRVPEDDYKANCKACRRTFSVSHGGLSDVKQHAAGDLHSRNIRTQRSQAPVSQFFIAETSPEIDSITAAEVT
;
A
#
# COMPACT_ATOMS: atom_id res chain seq x y z
N MET A 1 17.03 -0.48 -52.26
CA MET A 1 15.84 -1.27 -51.85
C MET A 1 15.27 -0.62 -50.62
N SER A 2 14.14 0.09 -50.75
CA SER A 2 13.52 0.82 -49.65
C SER A 2 12.75 -0.16 -48.76
N SER A 3 13.13 -0.25 -47.48
CA SER A 3 12.48 -1.14 -46.52
C SER A 3 11.16 -0.52 -46.05
N ASP A 4 10.08 -0.86 -46.74
CA ASP A 4 8.71 -0.56 -46.30
C ASP A 4 8.39 -1.42 -45.07
N THR A 5 8.35 -0.80 -43.89
CA THR A 5 7.94 -1.49 -42.66
C THR A 5 6.44 -1.27 -42.47
N PRO A 6 5.62 -2.32 -42.40
CA PRO A 6 4.17 -2.17 -42.32
C PRO A 6 3.75 -1.48 -41.02
N PRO A 7 2.70 -0.63 -41.05
CA PRO A 7 2.23 0.08 -39.86
C PRO A 7 1.69 -0.91 -38.82
N ARG A 8 2.14 -0.75 -37.57
CA ARG A 8 1.70 -1.57 -36.44
C ARG A 8 0.16 -1.48 -36.28
N PRO A 9 -0.56 -2.61 -36.16
CA PRO A 9 -2.00 -2.58 -35.96
C PRO A 9 -2.36 -1.80 -34.70
N GLN A 10 -3.24 -0.80 -34.85
CA GLN A 10 -3.71 0.01 -33.73
C GLN A 10 -4.58 -0.88 -32.82
N LYS A 11 -4.06 -1.18 -31.61
CA LYS A 11 -4.80 -1.93 -30.59
C LYS A 11 -6.01 -1.11 -30.14
N ARG A 12 -7.17 -1.74 -30.04
CA ARG A 12 -8.38 -1.13 -29.49
C ARG A 12 -8.09 -0.64 -28.06
N LYS A 13 -8.37 0.64 -27.79
CA LYS A 13 -8.28 1.19 -26.43
C LYS A 13 -9.35 0.55 -25.57
N HIS A 14 -8.94 -0.22 -24.56
CA HIS A 14 -9.87 -0.73 -23.56
C HIS A 14 -10.43 0.43 -22.74
N ARG A 15 -11.72 0.35 -22.36
CA ARG A 15 -12.37 1.35 -21.51
C ARG A 15 -11.69 1.35 -20.14
N GLN A 16 -11.31 2.54 -19.68
CA GLN A 16 -10.67 2.70 -18.38
C GLN A 16 -11.57 2.20 -17.26
N GLN A 17 -11.00 1.48 -16.30
CA GLN A 17 -11.69 0.98 -15.12
C GLN A 17 -11.51 1.96 -13.96
N LYS A 18 -12.61 2.26 -13.28
CA LYS A 18 -12.57 2.98 -12.01
C LYS A 18 -12.30 2.03 -10.87
N TYR A 19 -11.67 2.54 -9.83
CA TYR A 19 -11.57 1.91 -8.53
C TYR A 19 -12.97 1.59 -8.00
N ARG A 20 -13.12 0.40 -7.40
CA ARG A 20 -14.39 -0.04 -6.81
C ARG A 20 -14.17 -0.39 -5.35
N ARG A 21 -15.04 0.12 -4.49
CA ARG A 21 -14.99 -0.14 -3.04
C ARG A 21 -15.12 -1.62 -2.69
N GLU A 22 -15.79 -2.40 -3.52
CA GLU A 22 -15.88 -3.87 -3.38
C GLU A 22 -14.50 -4.56 -3.33
N TRP A 23 -13.45 -3.93 -3.86
CA TRP A 23 -12.10 -4.48 -3.82
C TRP A 23 -11.46 -4.38 -2.43
N GLU A 24 -11.92 -3.46 -1.58
CA GLU A 24 -11.41 -3.28 -0.21
C GLU A 24 -11.82 -4.45 0.69
N GLU A 25 -13.03 -4.98 0.50
CA GLU A 25 -13.54 -6.12 1.26
C GLU A 25 -12.67 -7.37 1.04
N ALA A 26 -12.22 -7.58 -0.19
CA ALA A 26 -11.33 -8.69 -0.54
C ALA A 26 -9.85 -8.40 -0.21
N ASN A 27 -9.46 -7.13 -0.09
CA ASN A 27 -8.06 -6.72 0.06
C ASN A 27 -7.92 -5.66 1.17
N GLN A 28 -7.73 -6.11 2.42
CA GLN A 28 -7.59 -5.21 3.58
C GLN A 28 -6.42 -4.21 3.48
N TRP A 29 -5.42 -4.48 2.65
CA TRP A 29 -4.27 -3.60 2.39
C TRP A 29 -4.55 -2.52 1.36
N LEU A 30 -5.65 -2.62 0.62
CA LEU A 30 -6.08 -1.68 -0.41
C LEU A 30 -6.93 -0.57 0.20
N ASP A 31 -6.86 0.62 -0.37
CA ASP A 31 -7.67 1.78 -0.01
C ASP A 31 -7.88 2.66 -1.25
N ARG A 32 -8.95 3.47 -1.25
CA ARG A 32 -9.26 4.39 -2.34
C ARG A 32 -8.43 5.67 -2.26
N VAL A 33 -8.17 6.29 -3.40
CA VAL A 33 -7.59 7.63 -3.45
C VAL A 33 -8.73 8.65 -3.59
N PRO A 34 -8.94 9.58 -2.62
CA PRO A 34 -10.06 10.52 -2.66
C PRO A 34 -10.07 11.45 -3.89
N GLU A 35 -8.89 11.78 -4.39
CA GLU A 35 -8.70 12.72 -5.51
C GLU A 35 -8.71 12.03 -6.89
N ASP A 36 -8.59 10.69 -6.94
CA ASP A 36 -8.39 9.96 -8.20
C ASP A 36 -9.11 8.60 -8.19
N ASP A 37 -10.26 8.57 -8.86
CA ASP A 37 -11.07 7.36 -9.10
C ASP A 37 -10.33 6.26 -9.88
N TYR A 38 -9.20 6.56 -10.52
CA TYR A 38 -8.47 5.62 -11.37
C TYR A 38 -7.18 5.11 -10.71
N LYS A 39 -7.00 5.42 -9.43
CA LYS A 39 -5.87 4.95 -8.62
C LYS A 39 -6.34 4.24 -7.37
N ALA A 40 -5.52 3.29 -6.95
CA ALA A 40 -5.63 2.65 -5.65
C ALA A 40 -4.43 3.04 -4.79
N ASN A 41 -4.66 3.11 -3.48
CA ASN A 41 -3.61 3.27 -2.48
C ASN A 41 -3.34 1.92 -1.80
N CYS A 42 -2.07 1.55 -1.70
CA CYS A 42 -1.66 0.36 -0.95
C CYS A 42 -1.12 0.79 0.42
N LYS A 43 -1.84 0.46 1.51
CA LYS A 43 -1.43 0.72 2.89
C LYS A 43 -0.16 -0.04 3.25
N ALA A 44 0.02 -1.24 2.68
CA ALA A 44 1.20 -2.06 2.93
C ALA A 44 2.47 -1.48 2.28
N CYS A 45 2.35 -0.95 1.06
CA CYS A 45 3.47 -0.38 0.32
C CYS A 45 3.64 1.13 0.50
N ARG A 46 2.65 1.81 1.10
CA ARG A 46 2.54 3.27 1.22
C ARG A 46 2.72 3.99 -0.13
N ARG A 47 2.09 3.43 -1.17
CA ARG A 47 2.20 3.92 -2.56
C ARG A 47 0.86 3.83 -3.26
N THR A 48 0.61 4.79 -4.14
CA THR A 48 -0.52 4.76 -5.07
C THR A 48 -0.12 4.13 -6.40
N PHE A 49 -1.05 3.44 -7.05
CA PHE A 49 -0.85 2.85 -8.38
C PHE A 49 -2.12 2.97 -9.22
N SER A 50 -1.97 2.97 -10.54
CA SER A 50 -3.12 3.08 -11.44
C SER A 50 -3.84 1.74 -11.57
N VAL A 51 -5.17 1.80 -11.53
CA VAL A 51 -6.09 0.68 -11.84
C VAL A 51 -6.87 0.95 -13.13
N SER A 52 -6.53 2.02 -13.85
CA SER A 52 -7.26 2.48 -15.03
C SER A 52 -7.25 1.46 -16.16
N HIS A 53 -6.19 0.68 -16.33
CA HIS A 53 -5.98 -0.15 -17.50
C HIS A 53 -6.46 -1.60 -17.31
N GLY A 54 -6.16 -2.20 -16.15
CA GLY A 54 -6.49 -3.58 -15.81
C GLY A 54 -7.47 -3.73 -14.66
N GLY A 55 -7.81 -2.65 -13.93
CA GLY A 55 -8.75 -2.69 -12.83
C GLY A 55 -8.30 -3.66 -11.74
N LEU A 56 -9.14 -4.66 -11.44
CA LEU A 56 -8.82 -5.72 -10.48
C LEU A 56 -7.58 -6.54 -10.86
N SER A 57 -7.26 -6.65 -12.15
CA SER A 57 -6.03 -7.32 -12.59
C SER A 57 -4.79 -6.57 -12.12
N ASP A 58 -4.80 -5.24 -12.15
CA ASP A 58 -3.70 -4.41 -11.66
C ASP A 58 -3.53 -4.59 -10.14
N VAL A 59 -4.63 -4.69 -9.40
CA VAL A 59 -4.64 -4.99 -7.96
C VAL A 59 -4.01 -6.36 -7.68
N LYS A 60 -4.40 -7.40 -8.44
CA LYS A 60 -3.84 -8.75 -8.29
C LYS A 60 -2.35 -8.80 -8.64
N GLN A 61 -1.94 -8.13 -9.72
CA GLN A 61 -0.53 -8.04 -10.09
C GLN A 61 0.29 -7.29 -9.03
N HIS A 62 -0.25 -6.21 -8.49
CA HIS A 62 0.37 -5.49 -7.37
C HIS A 62 0.54 -6.41 -6.15
N ALA A 63 -0.51 -7.15 -5.77
CA ALA A 63 -0.47 -8.08 -4.64
C ALA A 63 0.58 -9.18 -4.81
N ALA A 64 0.73 -9.69 -6.04
CA ALA A 64 1.71 -10.71 -6.39
C ALA A 64 3.16 -10.17 -6.50
N GLY A 65 3.35 -8.85 -6.45
CA GLY A 65 4.67 -8.23 -6.56
C GLY A 65 5.57 -8.52 -5.35
N ASP A 66 6.87 -8.65 -5.60
CA ASP A 66 7.88 -8.93 -4.57
C ASP A 66 7.88 -7.89 -3.44
N LEU A 67 7.77 -6.61 -3.81
CA LEU A 67 7.75 -5.51 -2.84
C LEU A 67 6.56 -5.62 -1.91
N HIS A 68 5.38 -5.89 -2.45
CA HIS A 68 4.16 -6.06 -1.67
C HIS A 68 4.28 -7.25 -0.73
N SER A 69 4.67 -8.41 -1.26
CA SER A 69 4.85 -9.65 -0.50
C SER A 69 5.84 -9.48 0.65
N ARG A 70 6.98 -8.82 0.41
CA ARG A 70 7.99 -8.51 1.44
C ARG A 70 7.42 -7.59 2.52
N ASN A 71 6.74 -6.51 2.13
CA ASN A 71 6.16 -5.57 3.09
C ASN A 71 5.11 -6.22 3.98
N ILE A 72 4.23 -7.04 3.42
CA ILE A 72 3.23 -7.79 4.21
C ILE A 72 3.92 -8.73 5.20
N ARG A 73 4.95 -9.46 4.77
CA ARG A 73 5.73 -10.35 5.65
C ARG A 73 6.39 -9.57 6.78
N THR A 74 7.05 -8.46 6.46
CA THR A 74 7.73 -7.60 7.44
C THR A 74 6.74 -7.02 8.45
N GLN A 75 5.58 -6.53 8.00
CA GLN A 75 4.54 -6.02 8.91
C GLN A 75 4.00 -7.08 9.85
N ARG A 76 3.87 -8.33 9.40
CA ARG A 76 3.46 -9.46 10.26
C ARG A 76 4.53 -9.83 11.29
N SER A 77 5.81 -9.71 10.94
CA SER A 77 6.92 -10.07 11.83
C SER A 77 7.30 -8.96 12.81
N GLN A 78 6.88 -7.72 12.57
CA GLN A 78 7.17 -6.62 13.48
C GLN A 78 6.34 -6.76 14.75
N ALA A 79 7.02 -6.86 15.89
CA ALA A 79 6.36 -6.76 17.19
C ALA A 79 5.69 -5.38 17.31
N PRO A 80 4.49 -5.29 17.91
CA PRO A 80 3.82 -4.02 18.11
C PRO A 80 4.65 -3.15 19.04
N VAL A 81 4.97 -1.93 18.58
CA VAL A 81 5.83 -1.00 19.33
C VAL A 81 5.19 -0.61 20.68
N SER A 82 3.87 -0.78 20.82
CA SER A 82 3.13 -0.62 22.09
C SER A 82 3.73 -1.41 23.25
N GLN A 83 4.45 -2.50 22.99
CA GLN A 83 5.13 -3.28 24.03
C GLN A 83 6.33 -2.56 24.65
N PHE A 84 6.88 -1.54 23.98
CA PHE A 84 8.01 -0.73 24.45
C PHE A 84 7.58 0.59 25.09
N PHE A 85 6.30 0.96 24.97
CA PHE A 85 5.78 2.10 25.68
C PHE A 85 5.36 1.64 27.08
N ILE A 86 6.21 1.91 28.07
CA ILE A 86 5.81 1.86 29.47
C ILE A 86 4.75 2.93 29.64
N ALA A 87 3.52 2.53 29.97
CA ALA A 87 2.47 3.47 30.31
C ALA A 87 2.94 4.30 31.52
N GLU A 88 2.71 5.61 31.47
CA GLU A 88 3.12 6.63 32.44
C GLU A 88 2.63 6.37 33.89
N THR A 89 1.84 5.33 34.11
CA THR A 89 1.35 4.90 35.42
C THR A 89 2.24 3.86 36.09
N SER A 90 3.47 3.63 35.62
CA SER A 90 4.41 2.74 36.30
C SER A 90 5.01 3.45 37.52
N PRO A 91 4.91 2.88 38.74
CA PRO A 91 5.39 3.50 39.99
C PRO A 91 6.92 3.69 40.05
N GLU A 92 7.66 3.21 39.05
CA GLU A 92 9.11 3.33 38.96
C GLU A 92 9.57 4.73 38.50
N ILE A 93 8.72 5.50 37.80
CA ILE A 93 9.07 6.86 37.31
C ILE A 93 9.14 7.87 38.46
N ASP A 94 8.29 7.71 39.49
CA ASP A 94 8.26 8.60 40.68
C ASP A 94 9.56 8.54 41.50
N SER A 95 10.38 7.50 41.34
CA SER A 95 11.67 7.36 42.03
C SER A 95 12.82 8.06 41.32
N ILE A 96 12.66 8.43 40.03
CA ILE A 96 13.73 9.01 39.21
C ILE A 96 13.71 10.55 39.29
N THR A 97 12.53 11.16 39.43
CA THR A 97 12.35 12.63 39.50
C THR A 97 12.80 13.27 40.81
N ALA A 98 13.01 12.48 41.87
CA ALA A 98 13.52 12.99 43.14
C ALA A 98 15.05 13.21 43.16
N ALA A 99 15.79 12.74 42.14
CA ALA A 99 17.26 12.72 42.13
C ALA A 99 17.91 13.90 41.36
N GLU A 100 17.15 14.80 40.73
CA GLU A 100 17.69 15.91 39.91
C GLU A 100 17.69 17.30 40.57
N VAL A 101 17.42 17.39 41.87
CA VAL A 101 17.53 18.65 42.63
C VAL A 101 18.62 18.52 43.68
N THR A 102 19.85 18.90 43.34
CA THR A 102 20.92 19.27 44.28
C THR A 102 21.75 20.37 43.64
#